data_AF-A0A2H6F9K9-F1
#
_entry.id   AF-A0A2H6F9K9-F1
#
_cell.length_a   1.000
_cell.length_b   1.000
_cell.length_c   1.000
_cell.angle_alpha   90.00
_cell.angle_beta   90.00
_cell.angle_gamma   90.00
#
_symmetry.space_group_name_H-M   'P 1'
#
loop_
_entity.id
_entity.type
_entity.pdbx_description
1 polymer ?
#
loop_
_entity_poly.entity_id
_entity_poly.type
_entity_poly.pdbx_seq_one_letter_code
_entity_poly.pdbx_strand_id
1 'polypeptide(L)'
;MRKRNQLADLRRLISLPPNDLLRHFIDYVYEDSECVLTMVFDLARSGPGRLERKNISSLLKYILEARKELYSSIPVWMVSELEEFIMNPAFSVHEKTVVLSAFDPEELFNRVKAFGRFVQRFLDIKESFEEYIVREIREKRARLYDIFTVMRDKTRYHIVKSMINDLRGSEHAEVLGLLELFTYVENPELSSPAFAAILDSRSERAIPVLKSISGLNPVFSESVPAVKPVLAAAENGINVIEETGKRLDIRVSLADGRGMFSVILGGRIKRNEYFFFNMLFKPGVGIKDVSLFTLLPRSNYRAIKDEYVKQLRLYRVDKKLFRKILNHFIYVGIDNGYGVPVEIIAIKNILNWNWISPEKFRFSLQSIRKIDYHLEDVEKYPFDSWWMNDNIIFNMLMPYEGWDIDKIPDDILLHVSDLYIEYARDRIATSAAICTEIMLNSLPVKGKRMAGLFYTVREEILHPPTNPMDSIFLSFQTINTVHNTICHISSGLKSVEFISR
;
A
#
# COMPACT_ATOMS: atom_id res chain seq x y z
N MET A 1 27.21 -58.17 -21.89
CA MET A 1 26.15 -57.19 -21.53
C MET A 1 26.01 -57.20 -20.01
N ARG A 2 26.06 -56.04 -19.32
CA ARG A 2 25.76 -56.00 -17.87
C ARG A 2 24.31 -56.49 -17.69
N LYS A 3 24.07 -57.47 -16.81
CA LYS A 3 22.70 -57.89 -16.45
C LYS A 3 21.98 -56.65 -15.92
N ARG A 4 20.99 -56.17 -16.67
CA ARG A 4 20.09 -55.10 -16.26
C ARG A 4 19.31 -55.59 -15.03
N ASN A 5 19.31 -54.80 -13.95
CA ASN A 5 18.59 -55.10 -12.72
C ASN A 5 17.77 -53.87 -12.31
N GLN A 6 16.48 -53.88 -12.64
CA GLN A 6 15.58 -52.73 -12.49
C GLN A 6 15.54 -52.23 -11.03
N LEU A 7 15.55 -53.13 -10.04
CA LEU A 7 15.55 -52.76 -8.63
C LEU A 7 16.85 -52.06 -8.21
N ALA A 8 18.00 -52.56 -8.66
CA ALA A 8 19.29 -51.94 -8.35
C ALA A 8 19.44 -50.57 -9.01
N ASP A 9 18.90 -50.42 -10.22
CA ASP A 9 18.90 -49.17 -10.97
C ASP A 9 17.92 -48.15 -10.37
N LEU A 10 16.72 -48.58 -9.92
CA LEU A 10 15.80 -47.73 -9.17
C LEU A 10 16.40 -47.23 -7.85
N ARG A 11 17.11 -48.09 -7.11
CA ARG A 11 17.83 -47.68 -5.89
C ARG A 11 18.85 -46.58 -6.18
N ARG A 12 19.61 -46.69 -7.27
CA ARG A 12 20.54 -45.63 -7.70
C ARG A 12 19.81 -44.36 -8.08
N LEU A 13 18.71 -44.47 -8.82
CA LEU A 13 17.89 -43.35 -9.28
C LEU A 13 17.32 -42.54 -8.10
N ILE A 14 16.79 -43.21 -7.07
CA ILE A 14 16.22 -42.53 -5.89
C ILE A 14 17.28 -41.94 -4.95
N SER A 15 18.54 -42.34 -5.06
CA SER A 15 19.65 -41.75 -4.30
C SER A 15 20.27 -40.52 -4.99
N LEU A 16 19.86 -40.17 -6.22
CA LEU A 16 20.36 -39.00 -6.94
C LEU A 16 19.87 -37.67 -6.33
N PRO A 17 20.54 -36.53 -6.60
CA PRO A 17 19.97 -35.22 -6.33
C PRO A 17 18.61 -35.03 -7.03
N PRO A 18 17.63 -34.31 -6.45
CA PRO A 18 16.27 -34.21 -7.00
C PRO A 18 16.20 -33.62 -8.42
N ASN A 19 17.17 -32.77 -8.79
CA ASN A 19 17.24 -32.15 -10.11
C ASN A 19 17.67 -33.12 -11.22
N ASP A 20 18.25 -34.26 -10.86
CA ASP A 20 18.82 -35.23 -11.82
C ASP A 20 17.94 -36.47 -12.01
N LEU A 21 16.94 -36.67 -11.14
CA LEU A 21 16.04 -37.83 -11.18
C LEU A 21 15.28 -37.95 -12.51
N LEU A 22 14.62 -36.87 -12.94
CA LEU A 22 13.85 -36.90 -14.20
C LEU A 22 14.76 -36.94 -15.44
N ARG A 23 15.95 -36.33 -15.34
CA ARG A 23 16.94 -36.32 -16.43
C ARG A 23 17.43 -37.72 -16.76
N HIS A 24 17.55 -38.57 -15.75
CA HIS A 24 18.01 -39.94 -15.89
C HIS A 24 16.89 -40.98 -15.88
N PHE A 25 15.62 -40.57 -15.87
CA PHE A 25 14.50 -41.51 -15.80
C PHE A 25 14.56 -42.59 -16.90
N ILE A 26 14.78 -42.18 -18.15
CA ILE A 26 14.83 -43.08 -19.32
C ILE A 26 16.02 -44.04 -19.26
N ASP A 27 17.12 -43.66 -18.62
CA ASP A 27 18.32 -44.48 -18.50
C ASP A 27 18.17 -45.60 -17.46
N TYR A 28 17.31 -45.40 -16.46
CA TYR A 28 17.18 -46.27 -15.29
C TYR A 28 15.83 -47.00 -15.21
N VAL A 29 14.83 -46.64 -16.03
CA VAL A 29 13.49 -47.26 -16.05
C VAL A 29 13.24 -47.87 -17.42
N TYR A 30 13.19 -49.21 -17.49
CA TYR A 30 13.07 -49.96 -18.74
C TYR A 30 12.13 -51.16 -18.68
N GLU A 31 11.75 -51.62 -17.48
CA GLU A 31 10.70 -52.63 -17.31
C GLU A 31 9.30 -52.04 -17.48
N ASP A 32 8.29 -52.91 -17.56
CA ASP A 32 6.90 -52.48 -17.60
C ASP A 32 6.52 -51.64 -16.36
N SER A 33 5.64 -50.66 -16.55
CA SER A 33 5.33 -49.70 -15.51
C SER A 33 4.58 -50.28 -14.32
N GLU A 34 3.82 -51.37 -14.46
CA GLU A 34 3.26 -52.07 -13.31
C GLU A 34 4.40 -52.66 -12.46
N CYS A 35 5.32 -53.38 -13.10
CA CYS A 35 6.52 -53.95 -12.46
C CYS A 35 7.37 -52.87 -11.77
N VAL A 36 7.60 -51.73 -12.44
CA VAL A 36 8.36 -50.61 -11.89
C VAL A 36 7.62 -49.96 -10.71
N LEU A 37 6.31 -49.73 -10.82
CA LEU A 37 5.52 -49.14 -9.74
C LEU A 37 5.53 -50.04 -8.49
N THR A 38 5.34 -51.35 -8.64
CA THR A 38 5.44 -52.32 -7.54
C THR A 38 6.81 -52.22 -6.86
N MET A 39 7.90 -52.20 -7.64
CA MET A 39 9.26 -52.05 -7.08
C MET A 39 9.46 -50.72 -6.37
N VAL A 40 8.88 -49.62 -6.86
CA VAL A 40 9.00 -48.30 -6.22
C VAL A 40 8.16 -48.23 -4.93
N PHE A 41 7.00 -48.87 -4.89
CA PHE A 41 6.22 -49.03 -3.66
C PHE A 41 6.95 -49.93 -2.63
N ASP A 42 7.58 -51.02 -3.05
CA ASP A 42 8.44 -51.84 -2.19
C ASP A 42 9.60 -51.00 -1.60
N LEU A 43 10.22 -50.13 -2.41
CA LEU A 43 11.26 -49.21 -1.93
C LEU A 43 10.70 -48.21 -0.93
N ALA A 44 9.47 -47.71 -1.11
CA ALA A 44 8.79 -46.88 -0.12
C ALA A 44 8.58 -47.61 1.22
N ARG A 45 8.30 -48.92 1.19
CA ARG A 45 8.12 -49.75 2.40
C ARG A 45 9.43 -50.00 3.16
N SER A 46 10.57 -49.96 2.47
CA SER A 46 11.89 -50.30 3.06
C SER A 46 12.48 -49.29 4.06
N GLY A 47 11.75 -48.24 4.44
CA GLY A 47 12.21 -47.21 5.38
C GLY A 47 13.27 -46.26 4.78
N PRO A 48 13.01 -45.64 3.61
CA PRO A 48 13.99 -44.82 2.89
C PRO A 48 14.41 -43.55 3.65
N GLY A 49 15.64 -43.10 3.39
CA GLY A 49 16.18 -41.86 3.91
C GLY A 49 15.45 -40.61 3.39
N ARG A 50 15.69 -39.44 3.99
CA ARG A 50 14.97 -38.20 3.64
C ARG A 50 15.07 -37.80 2.16
N LEU A 51 16.23 -37.99 1.53
CA LEU A 51 16.45 -37.70 0.11
C LEU A 51 15.66 -38.67 -0.77
N GLU A 52 15.74 -39.95 -0.45
CA GLU A 52 15.08 -41.04 -1.18
C GLU A 52 13.56 -40.91 -1.13
N ARG A 53 12.97 -40.47 -0.02
CA ARG A 53 11.51 -40.25 0.09
C ARG A 53 10.97 -39.23 -0.91
N LYS A 54 11.65 -38.09 -1.09
CA LYS A 54 11.27 -37.07 -2.07
C LYS A 54 11.35 -37.61 -3.49
N ASN A 55 12.40 -38.36 -3.77
CA ASN A 55 12.66 -38.94 -5.07
C ASN A 55 11.68 -40.07 -5.40
N ILE A 56 11.37 -40.95 -4.44
CA ILE A 56 10.32 -41.97 -4.54
C ILE A 56 8.96 -41.31 -4.84
N SER A 57 8.60 -40.26 -4.10
CA SER A 57 7.30 -39.58 -4.30
C SER A 57 7.19 -38.92 -5.68
N SER A 58 8.28 -38.31 -6.14
CA SER A 58 8.35 -37.67 -7.46
C SER A 58 8.32 -38.71 -8.59
N LEU A 59 9.01 -39.83 -8.41
CA LEU A 59 9.05 -40.94 -9.37
C LEU A 59 7.69 -41.63 -9.49
N LEU A 60 7.04 -41.93 -8.36
CA LEU A 60 5.68 -42.47 -8.34
C LEU A 60 4.72 -41.55 -9.08
N LYS A 61 4.70 -40.25 -8.73
CA LYS A 61 3.85 -39.26 -9.41
C LYS A 61 4.08 -39.26 -10.91
N TYR A 62 5.35 -39.19 -11.33
CA TYR A 62 5.71 -39.10 -12.75
C TYR A 62 5.25 -40.32 -13.54
N ILE A 63 5.48 -41.54 -13.03
CA ILE A 63 5.06 -42.78 -13.69
C ILE A 63 3.53 -42.89 -13.74
N LEU A 64 2.84 -42.50 -12.66
CA LEU A 64 1.39 -42.53 -12.57
C LEU A 64 0.72 -41.51 -13.52
N GLU A 65 1.22 -40.27 -13.59
CA GLU A 65 0.72 -39.24 -14.50
C GLU A 65 0.94 -39.63 -15.97
N ALA A 66 2.11 -40.18 -16.30
CA ALA A 66 2.43 -40.64 -17.66
C ALA A 66 1.51 -41.77 -18.15
N ARG A 67 0.77 -42.42 -17.23
CA ARG A 67 -0.10 -43.57 -17.53
C ARG A 67 -1.55 -43.36 -17.11
N LYS A 68 -1.94 -42.12 -16.82
CA LYS A 68 -3.33 -41.77 -16.47
C LYS A 68 -4.35 -42.21 -17.53
N GLU A 69 -3.93 -42.28 -18.79
CA GLU A 69 -4.78 -42.71 -19.92
C GLU A 69 -4.92 -44.24 -20.07
N LEU A 70 -4.04 -45.03 -19.44
CA LEU A 70 -4.02 -46.49 -19.57
C LEU A 70 -4.98 -47.19 -18.60
N TYR A 71 -5.45 -46.47 -17.59
CA TYR A 71 -6.37 -46.99 -16.58
C TYR A 71 -7.63 -46.14 -16.56
N SER A 72 -8.78 -46.73 -16.89
CA SER A 72 -10.09 -46.08 -16.70
C SER A 72 -10.46 -45.96 -15.21
N SER A 73 -9.73 -46.65 -14.34
CA SER A 73 -9.87 -46.59 -12.89
C SER A 73 -8.63 -47.18 -12.16
N ILE A 74 -8.38 -46.81 -10.90
CA ILE A 74 -7.28 -47.29 -10.04
C ILE A 74 -7.29 -48.84 -9.94
N PRO A 75 -6.26 -49.54 -10.43
CA PRO A 75 -6.21 -51.00 -10.36
C PRO A 75 -6.29 -51.55 -8.93
N VAL A 76 -6.89 -52.73 -8.76
CA VAL A 76 -7.09 -53.35 -7.44
C VAL A 76 -5.78 -53.55 -6.68
N TRP A 77 -4.71 -53.95 -7.37
CA TRP A 77 -3.39 -54.13 -6.74
C TRP A 77 -2.82 -52.80 -6.21
N MET A 78 -3.07 -51.69 -6.92
CA MET A 78 -2.58 -50.36 -6.56
C MET A 78 -3.34 -49.77 -5.37
N VAL A 79 -4.61 -50.15 -5.17
CA VAL A 79 -5.39 -49.74 -3.99
C VAL A 79 -4.66 -50.15 -2.71
N SER A 80 -4.21 -51.41 -2.62
CA SER A 80 -3.49 -51.90 -1.43
C SER A 80 -2.16 -51.16 -1.21
N GLU A 81 -1.39 -50.93 -2.27
CA GLU A 81 -0.13 -50.17 -2.18
C GLU A 81 -0.35 -48.71 -1.74
N LEU A 82 -1.41 -48.06 -2.24
CA LEU A 82 -1.79 -46.70 -1.84
C LEU A 82 -2.27 -46.65 -0.38
N GLU A 83 -3.04 -47.63 0.08
CA GLU A 83 -3.47 -47.70 1.48
C GLU A 83 -2.27 -47.80 2.43
N GLU A 84 -1.31 -48.68 2.12
CA GLU A 84 -0.09 -48.82 2.90
C GLU A 84 0.79 -47.57 2.84
N PHE A 85 0.96 -46.98 1.65
CA PHE A 85 1.74 -45.75 1.48
C PHE A 85 1.17 -44.56 2.26
N ILE A 86 -0.16 -44.38 2.22
CA ILE A 86 -0.85 -43.32 2.97
C ILE A 86 -0.64 -43.50 4.48
N MET A 87 -0.68 -44.74 4.96
CA MET A 87 -0.53 -45.06 6.38
C MET A 87 0.94 -45.06 6.86
N ASN A 88 1.91 -45.11 5.94
CA ASN A 88 3.33 -45.17 6.25
C ASN A 88 3.81 -43.87 6.96
N PRO A 89 4.31 -43.95 8.21
CA PRO A 89 4.74 -42.77 8.97
C PRO A 89 6.05 -42.16 8.47
N ALA A 90 6.83 -42.89 7.66
CA ALA A 90 8.10 -42.38 7.13
C ALA A 90 7.88 -41.20 6.17
N PHE A 91 6.77 -41.19 5.42
CA PHE A 91 6.47 -40.14 4.45
C PHE A 91 5.68 -39.00 5.08
N SER A 92 6.13 -37.77 4.81
CA SER A 92 5.46 -36.53 5.21
C SER A 92 4.14 -36.33 4.45
N VAL A 93 3.29 -35.44 4.97
CA VAL A 93 2.03 -35.05 4.32
C VAL A 93 2.28 -34.57 2.89
N HIS A 94 3.30 -33.71 2.69
CA HIS A 94 3.65 -33.19 1.37
C HIS A 94 4.03 -34.30 0.39
N GLU A 95 4.87 -35.24 0.80
CA GLU A 95 5.28 -36.38 -0.03
C GLU A 95 4.09 -37.26 -0.42
N LYS A 96 3.15 -37.48 0.51
CA LYS A 96 1.91 -38.21 0.23
C LYS A 96 1.01 -37.47 -0.75
N THR A 97 0.82 -36.16 -0.57
CA THR A 97 0.03 -35.32 -1.47
C THR A 97 0.59 -35.31 -2.89
N VAL A 98 1.91 -35.30 -3.06
CA VAL A 98 2.56 -35.36 -4.38
C VAL A 98 2.12 -36.63 -5.14
N VAL A 99 2.18 -37.80 -4.51
CA VAL A 99 1.77 -39.05 -5.16
C VAL A 99 0.25 -39.09 -5.42
N LEU A 100 -0.55 -38.70 -4.42
CA LEU A 100 -2.02 -38.72 -4.53
C LEU A 100 -2.55 -37.73 -5.58
N SER A 101 -1.81 -36.66 -5.89
CA SER A 101 -2.19 -35.69 -6.94
C SER A 101 -2.22 -36.27 -8.36
N ALA A 102 -1.67 -37.47 -8.58
CA ALA A 102 -1.73 -38.15 -9.87
C ALA A 102 -3.13 -38.71 -10.21
N PHE A 103 -4.04 -38.82 -9.23
CA PHE A 103 -5.36 -39.43 -9.38
C PHE A 103 -6.49 -38.40 -9.28
N ASP A 104 -7.69 -38.81 -9.73
CA ASP A 104 -8.92 -38.08 -9.43
C ASP A 104 -9.27 -38.19 -7.94
N PRO A 105 -9.49 -37.08 -7.21
CA PRO A 105 -9.90 -37.10 -5.81
C PRO A 105 -11.16 -37.92 -5.54
N GLU A 106 -12.17 -37.88 -6.44
CA GLU A 106 -13.41 -38.65 -6.24
C GLU A 106 -13.14 -40.15 -6.30
N GLU A 107 -12.23 -40.56 -7.18
CA GLU A 107 -11.85 -41.95 -7.31
C GLU A 107 -11.05 -42.46 -6.10
N LEU A 108 -10.11 -41.65 -5.61
CA LEU A 108 -9.38 -41.96 -4.37
C LEU A 108 -10.32 -42.08 -3.17
N PHE A 109 -11.32 -41.20 -3.06
CA PHE A 109 -12.33 -41.26 -2.00
C PHE A 109 -13.16 -42.54 -2.06
N ASN A 110 -13.54 -42.97 -3.26
CA ASN A 110 -14.39 -44.14 -3.45
C ASN A 110 -13.65 -45.48 -3.27
N ARG A 111 -12.35 -45.53 -3.59
CA ARG A 111 -11.60 -46.81 -3.67
C ARG A 111 -10.53 -47.00 -2.61
N VAL A 112 -9.96 -45.93 -2.05
CA VAL A 112 -8.84 -46.01 -1.10
C VAL A 112 -9.31 -45.53 0.28
N LYS A 113 -9.65 -46.44 1.20
CA LYS A 113 -10.25 -46.07 2.50
C LYS A 113 -9.33 -45.18 3.35
N ALA A 114 -8.02 -45.42 3.24
CA ALA A 114 -7.02 -44.61 3.93
C ALA A 114 -7.02 -43.15 3.44
N PHE A 115 -7.45 -42.86 2.21
CA PHE A 115 -7.53 -41.50 1.68
C PHE A 115 -8.55 -40.65 2.43
N GLY A 116 -9.73 -41.18 2.74
CA GLY A 116 -10.72 -40.48 3.56
C GLY A 116 -10.18 -40.09 4.93
N ARG A 117 -9.41 -40.99 5.58
CA ARG A 117 -8.73 -40.70 6.86
C ARG A 117 -7.57 -39.72 6.71
N PHE A 118 -6.85 -39.77 5.59
CA PHE A 118 -5.78 -38.82 5.27
C PHE A 118 -6.33 -37.40 5.05
N VAL A 119 -7.45 -37.28 4.33
CA VAL A 119 -8.15 -36.01 4.14
C VAL A 119 -8.75 -35.52 5.46
N GLN A 120 -9.36 -36.39 6.28
CA GLN A 120 -9.82 -36.02 7.62
C GLN A 120 -8.68 -35.51 8.51
N ARG A 121 -7.52 -36.17 8.51
CA ARG A 121 -6.33 -35.66 9.22
C ARG A 121 -5.84 -34.32 8.67
N PHE A 122 -6.02 -34.04 7.37
CA PHE A 122 -5.71 -32.75 6.78
C PHE A 122 -6.72 -31.67 7.19
N LEU A 123 -8.00 -32.04 7.30
CA LEU A 123 -9.07 -31.19 7.81
C LEU A 123 -8.93 -30.93 9.31
N ASP A 124 -8.42 -31.89 10.09
CA ASP A 124 -8.11 -31.77 11.52
C ASP A 124 -6.84 -30.93 11.78
N ILE A 125 -5.99 -30.73 10.76
CA ILE A 125 -4.82 -29.81 10.79
C ILE A 125 -5.20 -28.42 10.25
N LYS A 126 -6.47 -28.13 9.94
CA LYS A 126 -6.87 -26.81 9.44
C LYS A 126 -6.54 -25.72 10.44
N GLU A 127 -5.41 -25.07 10.20
CA GLU A 127 -5.21 -23.69 10.56
C GLU A 127 -6.43 -22.92 10.03
N SER A 128 -7.19 -22.31 10.94
CA SER A 128 -8.34 -21.51 10.51
C SER A 128 -7.86 -20.38 9.59
N PHE A 129 -8.73 -19.83 8.74
CA PHE A 129 -8.34 -18.69 7.90
C PHE A 129 -7.85 -17.52 8.77
N GLU A 130 -8.47 -17.32 9.93
CA GLU A 130 -8.00 -16.40 10.97
C GLU A 130 -6.57 -16.70 11.43
N GLU A 131 -6.27 -17.94 11.82
CA GLU A 131 -4.93 -18.34 12.27
C GLU A 131 -3.86 -18.14 11.18
N TYR A 132 -4.20 -18.43 9.92
CA TYR A 132 -3.33 -18.16 8.77
C TYR A 132 -3.02 -16.67 8.65
N ILE A 133 -4.05 -15.81 8.67
CA ILE A 133 -3.88 -14.35 8.60
C ILE A 133 -3.02 -13.85 9.76
N VAL A 134 -3.31 -14.32 10.98
CA VAL A 134 -2.55 -13.98 12.18
C VAL A 134 -1.09 -14.38 12.02
N ARG A 135 -0.79 -15.62 11.63
CA ARG A 135 0.58 -16.10 11.46
C ARG A 135 1.33 -15.28 10.42
N GLU A 136 0.77 -15.14 9.22
CA GLU A 136 1.46 -14.49 8.09
C GLU A 136 1.76 -13.00 8.38
N ILE A 137 0.82 -12.28 8.97
CA ILE A 137 0.96 -10.85 9.27
C ILE A 137 1.82 -10.64 10.53
N ARG A 138 1.67 -11.48 11.56
CA ARG A 138 2.50 -11.38 12.78
C ARG A 138 3.97 -11.62 12.48
N GLU A 139 4.27 -12.58 11.61
CA GLU A 139 5.64 -12.83 11.15
C GLU A 139 6.22 -11.67 10.33
N LYS A 140 5.38 -11.02 9.51
CA LYS A 140 5.73 -9.91 8.61
C LYS A 140 4.55 -8.98 8.36
N ARG A 141 4.45 -7.87 9.12
CA ARG A 141 3.32 -6.92 9.01
C ARG A 141 3.09 -6.34 7.60
N ALA A 142 4.14 -6.18 6.79
CA ALA A 142 4.00 -5.74 5.41
C ALA A 142 3.14 -6.66 4.53
N ARG A 143 3.04 -7.95 4.87
CA ARG A 143 2.18 -8.92 4.16
C ARG A 143 0.71 -8.55 4.21
N LEU A 144 0.29 -7.72 5.17
CA LEU A 144 -1.08 -7.22 5.25
C LEU A 144 -1.55 -6.64 3.91
N TYR A 145 -0.75 -5.77 3.28
CA TYR A 145 -1.12 -5.11 2.03
C TYR A 145 -1.07 -6.08 0.83
N ASP A 146 -0.11 -7.00 0.81
CA ASP A 146 -0.03 -8.03 -0.25
C ASP A 146 -1.23 -8.99 -0.19
N ILE A 147 -1.64 -9.41 1.02
CA ILE A 147 -2.81 -10.26 1.22
C ILE A 147 -4.07 -9.51 0.78
N PHE A 148 -4.24 -8.26 1.23
CA PHE A 148 -5.37 -7.41 0.86
C PHE A 148 -5.49 -7.25 -0.66
N THR A 149 -4.39 -6.90 -1.36
CA THR A 149 -4.40 -6.70 -2.81
C THR A 149 -4.70 -7.99 -3.57
N VAL A 150 -4.15 -9.14 -3.15
CA VAL A 150 -4.49 -10.45 -3.74
C VAL A 150 -5.97 -10.78 -3.56
N MET A 151 -6.52 -10.55 -2.37
CA MET A 151 -7.94 -10.80 -2.11
C MET A 151 -8.82 -9.85 -2.93
N ARG A 152 -8.52 -8.55 -2.95
CA ARG A 152 -9.30 -7.54 -3.68
C ARG A 152 -9.25 -7.75 -5.20
N ASP A 153 -8.06 -7.99 -5.76
CA ASP A 153 -7.84 -7.89 -7.21
C ASP A 153 -7.85 -9.25 -7.93
N LYS A 154 -7.53 -10.34 -7.23
CA LYS A 154 -7.33 -11.66 -7.85
C LYS A 154 -8.35 -12.71 -7.41
N THR A 155 -9.17 -12.40 -6.41
CA THR A 155 -10.17 -13.33 -5.89
C THR A 155 -11.58 -12.88 -6.27
N ARG A 156 -12.47 -13.84 -6.55
CA ARG A 156 -13.88 -13.53 -6.86
C ARG A 156 -14.57 -12.93 -5.62
N TYR A 157 -15.33 -11.85 -5.82
CA TYR A 157 -15.92 -11.07 -4.72
C TYR A 157 -16.72 -11.91 -3.69
N HIS A 158 -17.50 -12.90 -4.13
CA HIS A 158 -18.29 -13.76 -3.22
C HIS A 158 -17.41 -14.61 -2.30
N ILE A 159 -16.24 -15.04 -2.78
CA ILE A 159 -15.25 -15.77 -1.99
C ILE A 159 -14.65 -14.82 -0.95
N VAL A 160 -14.29 -13.60 -1.37
CA VAL A 160 -13.76 -12.57 -0.46
C VAL A 160 -14.78 -12.23 0.63
N LYS A 161 -16.06 -12.09 0.29
CA LYS A 161 -17.14 -11.88 1.26
C LYS A 161 -17.26 -13.03 2.26
N SER A 162 -17.17 -14.29 1.80
CA SER A 162 -17.13 -15.45 2.70
C SER A 162 -15.93 -15.38 3.64
N MET A 163 -14.74 -15.09 3.11
CA MET A 163 -13.52 -14.93 3.90
C MET A 163 -13.63 -13.82 4.94
N ILE A 164 -14.26 -12.69 4.61
CA ILE A 164 -14.54 -11.61 5.58
C ILE A 164 -15.49 -12.09 6.68
N ASN A 165 -16.54 -12.83 6.32
CA ASN A 165 -17.47 -13.39 7.30
C ASN A 165 -16.81 -14.43 8.21
N ASP A 166 -15.86 -15.22 7.70
CA ASP A 166 -15.09 -16.18 8.50
C ASP A 166 -14.18 -15.48 9.53
N LEU A 167 -13.85 -14.21 9.32
CA LEU A 167 -13.04 -13.38 10.24
C LEU A 167 -13.91 -12.60 11.25
N ARG A 168 -15.23 -12.74 11.20
CA ARG A 168 -16.18 -12.00 12.04
C ARG A 168 -15.97 -12.34 13.53
N GLY A 169 -15.87 -11.31 14.36
CA GLY A 169 -15.67 -11.47 15.80
C GLY A 169 -14.20 -11.63 16.23
N SER A 170 -13.25 -11.62 15.30
CA SER A 170 -11.82 -11.72 15.63
C SER A 170 -11.31 -10.54 16.46
N GLU A 171 -10.52 -10.83 17.49
CA GLU A 171 -9.88 -9.82 18.35
C GLU A 171 -8.39 -9.60 18.00
N HIS A 172 -7.89 -10.28 16.97
CA HIS A 172 -6.50 -10.20 16.57
C HIS A 172 -6.23 -8.90 15.79
N ALA A 173 -5.18 -8.17 16.19
CA ALA A 173 -4.82 -6.90 15.56
C ALA A 173 -4.50 -7.06 14.06
N GLU A 174 -3.94 -8.21 13.69
CA GLU A 174 -3.65 -8.58 12.31
C GLU A 174 -4.92 -8.69 11.45
N VAL A 175 -5.97 -9.31 12.00
CA VAL A 175 -7.27 -9.48 11.33
C VAL A 175 -8.03 -8.16 11.29
N LEU A 176 -8.07 -7.42 12.41
CA LEU A 176 -8.71 -6.11 12.47
C LEU A 176 -8.08 -5.13 11.47
N GLY A 177 -6.75 -5.16 11.31
CA GLY A 177 -6.05 -4.36 10.30
C GLY A 177 -6.42 -4.75 8.87
N LEU A 178 -6.62 -6.04 8.58
CA LEU A 178 -7.08 -6.50 7.26
C LEU A 178 -8.52 -6.07 6.98
N LEU A 179 -9.41 -6.26 7.95
CA LEU A 179 -10.80 -5.83 7.85
C LEU A 179 -10.89 -4.31 7.69
N GLU A 180 -10.04 -3.52 8.37
CA GLU A 180 -9.97 -2.07 8.21
C GLU A 180 -9.75 -1.70 6.74
N LEU A 181 -8.80 -2.34 6.05
CA LEU A 181 -8.53 -2.06 4.62
C LEU A 181 -9.75 -2.33 3.74
N PHE A 182 -10.51 -3.40 4.01
CA PHE A 182 -11.72 -3.72 3.26
C PHE A 182 -12.83 -2.68 3.44
N THR A 183 -12.85 -1.93 4.55
CA THR A 183 -13.83 -0.84 4.72
C THR A 183 -13.60 0.32 3.72
N TYR A 184 -12.42 0.45 3.13
CA TYR A 184 -12.10 1.49 2.13
C TYR A 184 -12.26 1.00 0.68
N VAL A 185 -12.76 -0.21 0.46
CA VAL A 185 -13.11 -0.70 -0.87
C VAL A 185 -14.44 -0.10 -1.30
N GLU A 186 -14.50 0.40 -2.55
CA GLU A 186 -15.70 1.06 -3.09
C GLU A 186 -16.93 0.13 -3.12
N ASN A 187 -16.73 -1.18 -3.31
CA ASN A 187 -17.82 -2.16 -3.36
C ASN A 187 -18.48 -2.35 -1.96
N PRO A 188 -19.75 -1.94 -1.77
CA PRO A 188 -20.46 -2.07 -0.50
C PRO A 188 -20.64 -3.50 -0.02
N GLU A 189 -20.64 -4.49 -0.93
CA GLU A 189 -20.75 -5.91 -0.59
C GLU A 189 -19.52 -6.47 0.13
N LEU A 190 -18.40 -5.75 0.10
CA LEU A 190 -17.18 -6.09 0.83
C LEU A 190 -16.94 -5.14 2.00
N SER A 191 -17.15 -3.83 1.81
CA SER A 191 -16.89 -2.85 2.86
C SER A 191 -17.88 -2.91 4.02
N SER A 192 -19.17 -3.13 3.76
CA SER A 192 -20.18 -3.22 4.83
C SER A 192 -19.99 -4.48 5.70
N PRO A 193 -19.78 -5.70 5.14
CA PRO A 193 -19.47 -6.87 5.96
C PRO A 193 -18.16 -6.74 6.74
N ALA A 194 -17.14 -6.09 6.18
CA ALA A 194 -15.88 -5.87 6.89
C ALA A 194 -16.07 -4.94 8.09
N PHE A 195 -16.83 -3.86 7.93
CA PHE A 195 -17.17 -2.96 9.04
C PHE A 195 -17.99 -3.67 10.12
N ALA A 196 -19.00 -4.47 9.72
CA ALA A 196 -19.78 -5.29 10.65
C ALA A 196 -18.90 -6.29 11.42
N ALA A 197 -17.97 -6.96 10.73
CA ALA A 197 -17.05 -7.91 11.34
C ALA A 197 -16.17 -7.27 12.43
N ILE A 198 -15.72 -6.03 12.23
CA ILE A 198 -14.97 -5.26 13.24
C ILE A 198 -15.87 -4.89 14.43
N LEU A 199 -17.10 -4.41 14.16
CA LEU A 199 -18.06 -4.07 15.23
C LEU A 199 -18.37 -5.28 16.13
N ASP A 200 -18.50 -6.46 15.54
CA ASP A 200 -18.86 -7.68 16.27
C ASP A 200 -17.73 -8.25 17.14
N SER A 201 -16.47 -7.85 16.91
CA SER A 201 -15.34 -8.28 17.74
C SER A 201 -15.44 -7.83 19.20
N ARG A 202 -16.18 -6.73 19.49
CA ARG A 202 -16.39 -6.17 20.85
C ARG A 202 -15.12 -6.08 21.71
N SER A 203 -13.94 -5.95 21.08
CA SER A 203 -12.64 -5.97 21.75
C SER A 203 -12.07 -4.56 21.94
N GLU A 204 -11.26 -4.35 22.98
CA GLU A 204 -10.54 -3.08 23.21
C GLU A 204 -9.67 -2.66 22.00
N ARG A 205 -9.18 -3.64 21.23
CA ARG A 205 -8.35 -3.43 20.05
C ARG A 205 -9.14 -2.95 18.84
N ALA A 206 -10.43 -3.27 18.73
CA ALA A 206 -11.28 -2.81 17.65
C ALA A 206 -11.67 -1.34 17.81
N ILE A 207 -11.68 -0.82 19.04
CA ILE A 207 -12.05 0.56 19.36
C ILE A 207 -11.21 1.60 18.58
N PRO A 208 -9.85 1.59 18.63
CA PRO A 208 -9.05 2.53 17.86
C PRO A 208 -9.21 2.35 16.34
N VAL A 209 -9.49 1.13 15.87
CA VAL A 209 -9.77 0.85 14.45
C VAL A 209 -11.09 1.49 14.03
N LEU A 210 -12.16 1.29 14.81
CA LEU A 210 -13.46 1.92 14.56
C LEU A 210 -13.40 3.45 14.63
N LYS A 211 -12.64 4.00 15.59
CA LYS A 211 -12.38 5.45 15.68
C LYS A 211 -11.67 5.98 14.44
N SER A 212 -10.68 5.24 13.95
CA SER A 212 -9.96 5.54 12.71
C SER A 212 -10.90 5.53 11.50
N ILE A 213 -11.67 4.45 11.31
CA ILE A 213 -12.64 4.32 10.21
C ILE A 213 -13.63 5.48 10.24
N SER A 214 -14.21 5.75 11.41
CA SER A 214 -15.18 6.83 11.57
C SER A 214 -14.60 8.21 11.23
N GLY A 215 -13.35 8.49 11.57
CA GLY A 215 -12.71 9.78 11.32
C GLY A 215 -12.17 9.93 9.89
N LEU A 216 -11.92 8.82 9.19
CA LEU A 216 -11.20 8.81 7.91
C LEU A 216 -12.04 8.30 6.73
N ASN A 217 -13.12 7.58 6.98
CA ASN A 217 -14.00 7.02 5.96
C ASN A 217 -15.37 7.71 6.01
N PRO A 218 -15.67 8.62 5.06
CA PRO A 218 -16.94 9.34 5.03
C PRO A 218 -18.17 8.42 5.03
N VAL A 219 -18.09 7.24 4.40
CA VAL A 219 -19.20 6.27 4.30
C VAL A 219 -19.63 5.76 5.68
N PHE A 220 -18.70 5.57 6.61
CA PHE A 220 -18.97 5.07 7.96
C PHE A 220 -18.91 6.17 9.03
N SER A 221 -18.79 7.44 8.63
CA SER A 221 -18.68 8.58 9.54
C SER A 221 -19.94 8.76 10.40
N GLU A 222 -21.13 8.48 9.86
CA GLU A 222 -22.40 8.57 10.62
C GLU A 222 -22.62 7.40 11.57
N SER A 223 -21.81 6.33 11.49
CA SER A 223 -21.90 5.17 12.39
C SER A 223 -21.30 5.46 13.78
N VAL A 224 -20.69 6.63 13.98
CA VAL A 224 -20.11 7.14 15.26
C VAL A 224 -21.03 6.97 16.49
N PRO A 225 -22.33 7.28 16.44
CA PRO A 225 -23.18 7.21 17.64
C PRO A 225 -23.34 5.78 18.17
N ALA A 226 -23.27 4.77 17.30
CA ALA A 226 -23.31 3.36 17.71
C ALA A 226 -22.02 2.91 18.40
N VAL A 227 -20.90 3.58 18.11
CA VAL A 227 -19.57 3.28 18.69
C VAL A 227 -19.25 4.18 19.90
N LYS A 228 -19.97 5.31 20.08
CA LYS A 228 -19.80 6.25 21.21
C LYS A 228 -19.78 5.58 22.60
N PRO A 229 -20.68 4.63 22.93
CA PRO A 229 -20.65 3.94 24.22
C PRO A 229 -19.36 3.13 24.43
N VAL A 230 -18.87 2.50 23.35
CA VAL A 230 -17.64 1.70 23.33
C VAL A 230 -16.40 2.60 23.44
N LEU A 231 -16.42 3.77 22.77
CA LEU A 231 -15.36 4.77 22.83
C LEU A 231 -15.23 5.42 24.22
N ALA A 232 -16.34 5.71 24.89
CA ALA A 232 -16.35 6.31 26.22
C ALA A 232 -15.81 5.38 27.33
N ALA A 233 -15.98 4.06 27.18
CA ALA A 233 -15.41 3.08 28.11
C ALA A 233 -13.88 2.93 27.98
N ALA A 234 -13.33 3.27 26.81
CA ALA A 234 -11.92 3.06 26.45
C ALA A 234 -10.97 4.19 26.86
N GLU A 235 -11.49 5.41 27.10
CA GLU A 235 -10.67 6.56 27.49
C GLU A 235 -10.00 6.41 28.86
N ASN A 236 -10.41 5.41 29.67
CA ASN A 236 -9.93 5.20 31.04
C ASN A 236 -8.80 4.15 31.21
N GLY A 237 -8.26 3.54 30.14
CA GLY A 237 -7.31 2.43 30.34
C GLY A 237 -6.28 2.13 29.26
N ILE A 238 -6.32 2.76 28.08
CA ILE A 238 -5.45 2.32 26.98
C ILE A 238 -4.07 2.98 27.06
N ASN A 239 -3.13 2.32 27.73
CA ASN A 239 -1.70 2.57 27.55
C ASN A 239 -1.25 2.00 26.20
N VAL A 240 -1.26 2.82 25.14
CA VAL A 240 -0.78 2.38 23.82
C VAL A 240 0.71 2.61 23.67
N ILE A 241 1.46 1.52 23.51
CA ILE A 241 2.90 1.57 23.22
C ILE A 241 3.09 1.70 21.70
N GLU A 242 3.43 2.88 21.21
CA GLU A 242 3.94 3.02 19.83
C GLU A 242 5.32 2.34 19.73
N GLU A 243 5.54 1.49 18.72
CA GLU A 243 6.87 0.93 18.45
C GLU A 243 7.83 2.05 18.00
N THR A 244 8.55 2.63 18.95
CA THR A 244 9.49 3.74 18.75
C THR A 244 10.81 3.34 18.07
N GLY A 245 11.05 2.05 17.83
CA GLY A 245 12.38 1.53 17.47
C GLY A 245 12.78 1.52 15.97
N LYS A 246 11.84 1.65 15.02
CA LYS A 246 12.19 1.52 13.58
C LYS A 246 12.66 2.86 12.99
N ARG A 247 13.90 2.87 12.47
CA ARG A 247 14.50 4.00 11.73
C ARG A 247 13.82 4.13 10.37
N LEU A 248 12.83 5.02 10.29
CA LEU A 248 12.17 5.39 9.05
C LEU A 248 12.99 6.46 8.32
N ASP A 249 13.07 6.34 7.01
CA ASP A 249 13.55 7.37 6.09
C ASP A 249 12.33 8.12 5.59
N ILE A 250 12.14 9.33 6.11
CA ILE A 250 11.02 10.20 5.76
C ILE A 250 11.61 11.41 5.06
N ARG A 251 11.20 11.61 3.81
CA ARG A 251 11.67 12.72 3.00
C ARG A 251 10.50 13.39 2.29
N VAL A 252 10.48 14.71 2.30
CA VAL A 252 9.41 15.53 1.75
C VAL A 252 10.04 16.57 0.82
N SER A 253 9.48 16.79 -0.36
CA SER A 253 9.87 17.90 -1.22
C SER A 253 9.31 19.21 -0.64
N LEU A 254 9.81 20.34 -1.11
CA LEU A 254 9.05 21.57 -1.02
C LEU A 254 7.91 21.52 -2.05
N ALA A 255 6.98 22.47 -1.96
CA ALA A 255 5.99 22.65 -3.01
C ALA A 255 6.70 22.75 -4.37
N ASP A 256 6.18 22.07 -5.40
CA ASP A 256 6.54 22.26 -6.81
C ASP A 256 5.67 23.35 -7.46
N GLY A 257 5.80 23.56 -8.78
CA GLY A 257 5.12 24.65 -9.51
C GLY A 257 3.62 24.64 -9.26
N ARG A 258 3.06 23.45 -9.15
CA ARG A 258 1.63 23.25 -8.97
C ARG A 258 1.22 23.21 -7.49
N GLY A 259 2.09 23.68 -6.59
CA GLY A 259 1.91 23.63 -5.14
C GLY A 259 1.97 22.20 -4.57
N MET A 260 2.46 21.20 -5.32
CA MET A 260 2.40 19.81 -4.90
C MET A 260 3.61 19.42 -4.05
N PHE A 261 3.39 18.59 -3.03
CA PHE A 261 4.45 18.06 -2.17
C PHE A 261 4.59 16.56 -2.42
N SER A 262 5.79 16.14 -2.80
CA SER A 262 6.12 14.72 -2.93
C SER A 262 6.72 14.22 -1.64
N VAL A 263 6.23 13.08 -1.16
CA VAL A 263 6.70 12.46 0.07
C VAL A 263 7.12 11.02 -0.18
N ILE A 264 8.32 10.69 0.29
CA ILE A 264 8.81 9.33 0.37
C ILE A 264 8.90 8.93 1.84
N LEU A 265 8.29 7.78 2.14
CA LEU A 265 8.39 7.09 3.41
C LEU A 265 8.91 5.69 3.14
N GLY A 266 10.08 5.37 3.69
CA GLY A 266 10.70 4.07 3.48
C GLY A 266 11.37 3.55 4.74
N GLY A 267 11.45 2.24 4.89
CA GLY A 267 12.04 1.68 6.10
C GLY A 267 12.30 0.20 6.02
N ARG A 268 13.25 -0.25 6.84
CA ARG A 268 13.48 -1.67 7.06
C ARG A 268 12.39 -2.22 7.99
N ILE A 269 11.73 -3.29 7.56
CA ILE A 269 10.74 -4.01 8.36
C ILE A 269 11.43 -5.18 9.10
N LYS A 270 12.21 -5.97 8.35
CA LYS A 270 12.97 -7.13 8.84
C LYS A 270 14.32 -7.22 8.13
N ARG A 271 15.18 -8.18 8.50
CA ARG A 271 16.48 -8.38 7.83
C ARG A 271 16.25 -8.57 6.33
N ASN A 272 16.85 -7.70 5.52
CA ASN A 272 16.73 -7.64 4.06
C ASN A 272 15.32 -7.39 3.50
N GLU A 273 14.35 -6.96 4.31
CA GLU A 273 12.99 -6.66 3.87
C GLU A 273 12.66 -5.19 4.18
N TYR A 274 12.27 -4.47 3.14
CA TYR A 274 11.98 -3.04 3.15
C TYR A 274 10.58 -2.78 2.62
N PHE A 275 10.05 -1.61 2.93
CA PHE A 275 8.92 -1.05 2.19
C PHE A 275 9.30 0.33 1.65
N PHE A 276 8.62 0.73 0.60
CA PHE A 276 8.69 2.04 0.01
C PHE A 276 7.26 2.55 -0.17
N PHE A 277 7.00 3.76 0.28
CA PHE A 277 5.72 4.42 0.14
C PHE A 277 5.93 5.83 -0.40
N ASN A 278 5.25 6.15 -1.49
CA ASN A 278 5.22 7.46 -2.10
C ASN A 278 3.84 8.07 -1.94
N MET A 279 3.77 9.37 -1.68
CA MET A 279 2.54 10.16 -1.66
C MET A 279 2.76 11.48 -2.40
N LEU A 280 1.77 11.91 -3.16
CA LEU A 280 1.69 13.24 -3.75
C LEU A 280 0.57 14.02 -3.09
N PHE A 281 0.92 15.09 -2.37
CA PHE A 281 -0.03 15.99 -1.75
C PHE A 281 -0.29 17.20 -2.64
N LYS A 282 -1.56 17.60 -2.75
CA LYS A 282 -1.98 18.77 -3.55
C LYS A 282 -2.93 19.65 -2.74
N PRO A 283 -2.67 20.96 -2.61
CA PRO A 283 -3.60 21.92 -2.02
C PRO A 283 -4.97 21.89 -2.71
N GLY A 284 -6.05 21.95 -1.93
CA GLY A 284 -7.44 21.87 -2.42
C GLY A 284 -7.90 20.47 -2.88
N VAL A 285 -7.02 19.46 -2.87
CA VAL A 285 -7.39 18.06 -3.19
C VAL A 285 -7.05 17.12 -2.04
N GLY A 286 -5.96 17.35 -1.31
CA GLY A 286 -5.50 16.48 -0.25
C GLY A 286 -4.41 15.53 -0.75
N ILE A 287 -4.64 14.21 -0.64
CA ILE A 287 -3.72 13.18 -1.12
C ILE A 287 -4.14 12.79 -2.55
N LYS A 288 -3.37 13.24 -3.53
CA LYS A 288 -3.69 13.08 -4.96
C LYS A 288 -3.30 11.71 -5.51
N ASP A 289 -2.13 11.20 -5.12
CA ASP A 289 -1.60 9.93 -5.62
C ASP A 289 -0.78 9.24 -4.54
N VAL A 290 -0.78 7.91 -4.56
CA VAL A 290 -0.07 7.06 -3.60
C VAL A 290 0.49 5.81 -4.28
N SER A 291 1.64 5.34 -3.81
CA SER A 291 2.19 4.07 -4.28
C SER A 291 2.88 3.35 -3.13
N LEU A 292 2.43 2.14 -2.82
CA LEU A 292 2.96 1.32 -1.75
C LEU A 292 3.59 0.04 -2.30
N PHE A 293 4.87 -0.16 -1.99
CA PHE A 293 5.60 -1.37 -2.29
C PHE A 293 6.12 -2.02 -1.01
N THR A 294 5.70 -3.25 -0.78
CA THR A 294 5.99 -4.05 0.42
C THR A 294 6.98 -5.18 0.10
N LEU A 295 7.62 -5.70 1.15
CA LEU A 295 8.55 -6.85 1.08
C LEU A 295 9.71 -6.71 0.07
N LEU A 296 10.18 -5.48 -0.17
CA LEU A 296 11.26 -5.21 -1.10
C LEU A 296 12.61 -5.72 -0.58
N PRO A 297 13.40 -6.42 -1.42
CA PRO A 297 14.83 -6.59 -1.17
C PRO A 297 15.54 -5.24 -1.08
N ARG A 298 16.67 -5.19 -0.35
CA ARG A 298 17.46 -3.95 -0.16
C ARG A 298 17.88 -3.29 -1.48
N SER A 299 18.23 -4.09 -2.50
CA SER A 299 18.61 -3.60 -3.83
C SER A 299 17.46 -2.86 -4.51
N ASN A 300 16.26 -3.46 -4.50
CA ASN A 300 15.08 -2.90 -5.15
C ASN A 300 14.60 -1.65 -4.42
N TYR A 301 14.60 -1.68 -3.07
CA TYR A 301 14.31 -0.49 -2.27
C TYR A 301 15.23 0.68 -2.62
N ARG A 302 16.53 0.42 -2.79
CA ARG A 302 17.50 1.45 -3.19
C ARG A 302 17.25 1.95 -4.61
N ALA A 303 17.04 1.04 -5.56
CA ALA A 303 16.78 1.41 -6.96
C ALA A 303 15.56 2.33 -7.09
N ILE A 304 14.43 1.94 -6.50
CA ILE A 304 13.19 2.73 -6.50
C ILE A 304 13.45 4.07 -5.81
N LYS A 305 14.04 4.06 -4.63
CA LYS A 305 14.32 5.31 -3.89
C LYS A 305 15.22 6.25 -4.68
N ASP A 306 16.28 5.75 -5.29
CA ASP A 306 17.25 6.56 -6.03
C ASP A 306 16.62 7.17 -7.29
N GLU A 307 15.65 6.49 -7.92
CA GLU A 307 14.87 7.03 -9.02
C GLU A 307 14.06 8.27 -8.60
N TYR A 308 13.28 8.17 -7.53
CA TYR A 308 12.48 9.31 -7.04
C TYR A 308 13.35 10.44 -6.46
N VAL A 309 14.46 10.11 -5.79
CA VAL A 309 15.39 11.13 -5.25
C VAL A 309 16.17 11.86 -6.35
N LYS A 310 16.42 11.23 -7.51
CA LYS A 310 17.07 11.89 -8.65
C LYS A 310 16.18 12.96 -9.29
N GLN A 311 14.87 12.72 -9.33
CA GLN A 311 13.91 13.61 -9.96
C GLN A 311 13.59 14.84 -9.09
N LEU A 312 13.65 14.70 -7.76
CA LEU A 312 13.17 15.73 -6.84
C LEU A 312 14.16 16.01 -5.72
N ARG A 313 14.31 17.30 -5.37
CA ARG A 313 15.02 17.70 -4.17
C ARG A 313 14.18 17.40 -2.94
N LEU A 314 14.54 16.34 -2.22
CA LEU A 314 13.82 15.89 -1.03
C LEU A 314 14.57 16.21 0.26
N TYR A 315 13.83 16.67 1.26
CA TYR A 315 14.31 17.11 2.56
C TYR A 315 13.93 16.09 3.62
N ARG A 316 14.89 15.73 4.47
CA ARG A 316 14.62 14.81 5.58
C ARG A 316 13.79 15.51 6.64
N VAL A 317 12.73 14.88 7.11
CA VAL A 317 11.88 15.39 8.21
C VAL A 317 11.74 14.36 9.32
N ASP A 318 11.39 14.81 10.52
CA ASP A 318 11.07 13.90 11.63
C ASP A 318 9.63 13.34 11.50
N LYS A 319 9.32 12.34 12.33
CA LYS A 319 8.00 11.69 12.33
C LYS A 319 6.88 12.65 12.74
N LYS A 320 7.17 13.63 13.61
CA LYS A 320 6.16 14.53 14.19
C LYS A 320 5.69 15.55 13.15
N LEU A 321 6.63 16.20 12.45
CA LEU A 321 6.35 17.10 11.34
C LEU A 321 5.66 16.36 10.20
N PHE A 322 6.14 15.17 9.84
CA PHE A 322 5.47 14.40 8.79
C PHE A 322 4.02 14.04 9.13
N ARG A 323 3.72 13.58 10.35
CA ARG A 323 2.34 13.33 10.79
C ARG A 323 1.48 14.60 10.70
N LYS A 324 2.02 15.74 11.12
CA LYS A 324 1.33 17.03 11.03
C LYS A 324 0.98 17.43 9.59
N ILE A 325 1.91 17.21 8.65
CA ILE A 325 1.68 17.45 7.22
C ILE A 325 0.64 16.46 6.66
N LEU A 326 0.79 15.17 6.95
CA LEU A 326 -0.13 14.12 6.49
C LEU A 326 -1.57 14.37 6.99
N ASN A 327 -1.73 14.66 8.27
CA ASN A 327 -3.01 14.99 8.91
C ASN A 327 -3.72 16.16 8.20
N HIS A 328 -2.95 17.18 7.80
CA HIS A 328 -3.49 18.31 7.06
C HIS A 328 -4.01 17.93 5.68
N PHE A 329 -3.24 17.16 4.89
CA PHE A 329 -3.70 16.76 3.57
C PHE A 329 -4.83 15.73 3.61
N ILE A 330 -4.95 14.94 4.68
CA ILE A 330 -6.14 14.12 4.94
C ILE A 330 -7.35 15.01 5.24
N TYR A 331 -7.19 16.01 6.11
CA TYR A 331 -8.25 16.99 6.37
C TYR A 331 -8.70 17.66 5.07
N VAL A 332 -7.76 18.17 4.26
CA VAL A 332 -8.08 18.82 2.98
C VAL A 332 -8.83 17.88 2.04
N GLY A 333 -8.45 16.60 1.98
CA GLY A 333 -9.16 15.62 1.16
C GLY A 333 -10.61 15.44 1.60
N ILE A 334 -10.82 15.17 2.90
CA ILE A 334 -12.15 14.94 3.47
C ILE A 334 -13.04 16.19 3.33
N ASP A 335 -12.50 17.38 3.62
CA ASP A 335 -13.20 18.67 3.52
C ASP A 335 -13.67 18.98 2.09
N ASN A 336 -12.95 18.46 1.08
CA ASN A 336 -13.31 18.57 -0.34
C ASN A 336 -14.07 17.35 -0.89
N GLY A 337 -14.52 16.42 -0.03
CA GLY A 337 -15.31 15.25 -0.42
C GLY A 337 -14.51 14.09 -1.02
N TYR A 338 -13.17 14.12 -0.96
CA TYR A 338 -12.31 13.02 -1.37
C TYR A 338 -12.13 12.00 -0.22
N GLY A 339 -12.11 10.71 -0.57
CA GLY A 339 -11.80 9.64 0.38
C GLY A 339 -10.30 9.54 0.70
N VAL A 340 -9.97 8.85 1.80
CA VAL A 340 -8.58 8.53 2.14
C VAL A 340 -8.14 7.28 1.35
N PRO A 341 -6.99 7.32 0.63
CA PRO A 341 -6.49 6.15 -0.09
C PRO A 341 -6.20 4.97 0.85
N VAL A 342 -6.56 3.76 0.44
CA VAL A 342 -6.41 2.54 1.26
C VAL A 342 -4.94 2.26 1.62
N GLU A 343 -3.98 2.69 0.79
CA GLU A 343 -2.55 2.59 1.04
C GLU A 343 -2.11 3.36 2.29
N ILE A 344 -2.78 4.49 2.61
CA ILE A 344 -2.53 5.25 3.84
C ILE A 344 -2.92 4.43 5.06
N ILE A 345 -4.05 3.71 4.96
CA ILE A 345 -4.55 2.81 6.01
C ILE A 345 -3.64 1.57 6.13
N ALA A 346 -3.12 1.07 5.01
CA ALA A 346 -2.14 -0.02 5.01
C ALA A 346 -0.85 0.40 5.72
N ILE A 347 -0.31 1.59 5.40
CA ILE A 347 0.89 2.12 6.04
C ILE A 347 0.67 2.42 7.51
N LYS A 348 -0.49 2.98 7.88
CA LYS A 348 -0.91 3.14 9.28
C LYS A 348 -0.78 1.81 10.03
N ASN A 349 -1.33 0.73 9.49
CA ASN A 349 -1.29 -0.59 10.11
C ASN A 349 0.13 -1.21 10.13
N ILE A 350 0.87 -1.13 9.02
CA ILE A 350 2.26 -1.62 8.92
C ILE A 350 3.17 -0.94 9.96
N LEU A 351 2.98 0.36 10.18
CA LEU A 351 3.75 1.17 11.12
C LEU A 351 3.16 1.22 12.53
N ASN A 352 2.05 0.52 12.78
CA ASN A 352 1.35 0.50 14.06
C ASN A 352 0.94 1.91 14.55
N TRP A 353 0.47 2.76 13.65
CA TRP A 353 -0.07 4.06 14.03
C TRP A 353 -1.47 3.86 14.59
N ASN A 354 -1.67 4.25 15.84
CA ASN A 354 -2.91 4.01 16.56
C ASN A 354 -4.09 4.72 15.90
N TRP A 355 -3.87 5.95 15.44
CA TRP A 355 -4.86 6.75 14.73
C TRP A 355 -4.18 7.84 13.91
N ILE A 356 -4.86 8.28 12.85
CA ILE A 356 -4.51 9.46 12.05
C ILE A 356 -5.66 10.45 12.24
N SER A 357 -5.34 11.70 12.57
CA SER A 357 -6.32 12.75 12.87
C SER A 357 -6.43 13.71 11.71
N PRO A 358 -7.58 13.86 11.03
CA PRO A 358 -7.77 14.95 10.09
C PRO A 358 -7.73 16.30 10.83
N GLU A 359 -6.63 17.03 10.70
CA GLU A 359 -6.43 18.31 11.38
C GLU A 359 -5.81 19.35 10.46
N LYS A 360 -6.32 20.59 10.46
CA LYS A 360 -5.68 21.71 9.76
C LYS A 360 -4.25 21.92 10.25
N PHE A 361 -3.33 22.21 9.33
CA PHE A 361 -1.94 22.48 9.68
C PHE A 361 -1.85 23.73 10.57
N ARG A 362 -1.39 23.55 11.81
CA ARG A 362 -1.17 24.67 12.75
C ARG A 362 0.29 25.06 12.74
N PHE A 363 0.64 26.16 12.07
CA PHE A 363 2.01 26.65 12.05
C PHE A 363 2.53 26.91 13.47
N SER A 364 3.64 26.26 13.85
CA SER A 364 4.26 26.57 15.14
C SER A 364 5.04 27.87 14.98
N LEU A 365 4.58 28.94 15.63
CA LEU A 365 5.30 30.21 15.71
C LEU A 365 6.68 29.97 16.32
N GLN A 366 7.67 29.85 15.45
CA GLN A 366 9.07 30.03 15.82
C GLN A 366 9.39 31.52 15.62
N SER A 367 10.25 32.09 16.46
CA SER A 367 10.74 33.47 16.36
C SER A 367 11.66 33.66 15.15
N ILE A 368 11.13 33.40 13.95
CA ILE A 368 11.79 33.62 12.68
C ILE A 368 11.65 35.10 12.38
N ARG A 369 12.78 35.77 12.12
CA ARG A 369 12.74 37.16 11.67
C ARG A 369 12.33 37.18 10.21
N LYS A 370 11.42 38.10 9.87
CA LYS A 370 11.21 38.51 8.47
C LYS A 370 12.55 38.94 7.89
N ILE A 371 12.76 38.59 6.63
CA ILE A 371 13.91 39.03 5.86
C ILE A 371 13.46 39.98 4.76
N ASP A 372 14.35 40.89 4.39
CA ASP A 372 14.26 41.58 3.11
C ASP A 372 14.66 40.60 2.01
N TYR A 373 13.92 40.63 0.90
CA TYR A 373 14.14 39.75 -0.25
C TYR A 373 13.84 40.50 -1.54
N HIS A 374 14.33 39.95 -2.66
CA HIS A 374 14.12 40.52 -3.99
C HIS A 374 13.22 39.64 -4.84
N LEU A 375 12.74 40.18 -5.96
CA LEU A 375 11.91 39.46 -6.91
C LEU A 375 12.56 38.15 -7.37
N GLU A 376 13.86 38.19 -7.69
CA GLU A 376 14.65 37.01 -8.09
C GLU A 376 14.74 35.92 -7.02
N ASP A 377 14.48 36.26 -5.75
CA ASP A 377 14.33 35.25 -4.72
C ASP A 377 12.99 34.53 -4.95
N VAL A 378 11.89 35.27 -5.09
CA VAL A 378 10.52 34.76 -5.32
C VAL A 378 10.38 33.97 -6.63
N GLU A 379 11.00 34.41 -7.72
CA GLU A 379 10.92 33.77 -9.03
C GLU A 379 11.49 32.35 -9.07
N LYS A 380 12.38 32.01 -8.12
CA LYS A 380 12.90 30.65 -7.95
C LYS A 380 11.91 29.74 -7.24
N TYR A 381 10.80 30.28 -6.73
CA TYR A 381 9.78 29.53 -6.01
C TYR A 381 8.64 29.12 -6.93
N PRO A 382 8.11 27.93 -6.70
CA PRO A 382 7.26 27.34 -7.69
C PRO A 382 5.81 27.52 -7.22
N PHE A 383 5.40 28.77 -6.96
CA PHE A 383 3.97 29.07 -6.88
C PHE A 383 3.54 29.39 -8.31
N ASP A 384 3.38 28.36 -9.16
CA ASP A 384 2.81 28.60 -10.48
C ASP A 384 1.43 29.23 -10.28
N SER A 385 1.11 30.07 -11.24
CA SER A 385 -0.12 30.83 -11.41
C SER A 385 -1.34 30.00 -11.76
N TRP A 386 -1.29 28.66 -11.66
CA TRP A 386 -2.37 27.76 -12.10
C TRP A 386 -3.70 27.96 -11.36
N TRP A 387 -3.68 28.57 -10.18
CA TRP A 387 -4.85 28.91 -9.35
C TRP A 387 -5.30 30.37 -9.54
N MET A 388 -4.60 31.14 -10.39
CA MET A 388 -4.91 32.54 -10.72
C MET A 388 -5.75 32.67 -12.00
N ASN A 389 -5.93 31.57 -12.73
CA ASN A 389 -6.84 31.50 -13.87
C ASN A 389 -8.21 31.13 -13.32
N ASP A 390 -8.95 32.10 -12.79
CA ASP A 390 -10.37 31.95 -12.46
C ASP A 390 -11.21 32.60 -13.57
N ASN A 391 -12.40 32.05 -13.85
CA ASN A 391 -13.31 32.64 -14.83
C ASN A 391 -13.69 34.08 -14.46
N ILE A 392 -13.70 34.42 -13.17
CA ILE A 392 -13.93 35.78 -12.69
C ILE A 392 -12.85 36.72 -13.21
N ILE A 393 -11.57 36.39 -12.98
CA ILE A 393 -10.42 37.19 -13.43
C ILE A 393 -10.38 37.23 -14.97
N PHE A 394 -10.62 36.08 -15.62
CA PHE A 394 -10.66 35.99 -17.07
C PHE A 394 -11.72 36.93 -17.68
N ASN A 395 -12.95 36.89 -17.15
CA ASN A 395 -14.04 37.74 -17.62
C ASN A 395 -13.78 39.24 -17.35
N MET A 396 -13.10 39.57 -16.24
CA MET A 396 -12.70 40.95 -15.95
C MET A 396 -11.64 41.47 -16.94
N LEU A 397 -10.74 40.60 -17.40
CA LEU A 397 -9.63 40.97 -18.28
C LEU A 397 -9.97 40.86 -19.78
N MET A 398 -11.01 40.11 -20.15
CA MET A 398 -11.54 39.98 -21.52
C MET A 398 -11.71 41.31 -22.28
N PRO A 399 -12.27 42.38 -21.68
CA PRO A 399 -12.42 43.67 -22.37
C PRO A 399 -11.09 44.35 -22.75
N TYR A 400 -9.97 43.92 -22.17
CA TYR A 400 -8.64 44.50 -22.36
C TYR A 400 -7.76 43.62 -23.26
N GLU A 401 -8.37 42.79 -24.11
CA GLU A 401 -7.67 41.96 -25.10
C GLU A 401 -6.71 42.81 -25.96
N GLY A 402 -5.46 42.35 -26.08
CA GLY A 402 -4.41 43.04 -26.85
C GLY A 402 -3.85 44.33 -26.21
N TRP A 403 -4.25 44.67 -24.99
CA TRP A 403 -3.68 45.81 -24.27
C TRP A 403 -2.39 45.41 -23.53
N ASP A 404 -1.46 46.35 -23.44
CA ASP A 404 -0.32 46.24 -22.55
C ASP A 404 -0.78 46.42 -21.09
N ILE A 405 -0.11 45.76 -20.14
CA ILE A 405 -0.52 45.73 -18.72
C ILE A 405 -0.59 47.14 -18.11
N ASP A 406 0.34 48.01 -18.48
CA ASP A 406 0.44 49.40 -18.02
C ASP A 406 -0.72 50.29 -18.51
N LYS A 407 -1.54 49.80 -19.44
CA LYS A 407 -2.74 50.49 -19.94
C LYS A 407 -4.02 50.04 -19.24
N ILE A 408 -3.96 49.02 -18.39
CA ILE A 408 -5.12 48.50 -17.67
C ILE A 408 -5.46 49.46 -16.51
N PRO A 409 -6.73 49.83 -16.32
CA PRO A 409 -7.13 50.71 -15.22
C PRO A 409 -6.73 50.17 -13.83
N ASP A 410 -6.25 51.05 -12.96
CA ASP A 410 -5.78 50.72 -11.60
C ASP A 410 -6.87 50.04 -10.75
N ASP A 411 -8.14 50.40 -10.93
CA ASP A 411 -9.28 49.80 -10.21
C ASP A 411 -9.48 48.32 -10.57
N ILE A 412 -9.22 47.94 -11.84
CA ILE A 412 -9.24 46.55 -12.28
C ILE A 412 -8.06 45.79 -11.68
N LEU A 413 -6.86 46.38 -11.70
CA LEU A 413 -5.66 45.77 -11.12
C LEU A 413 -5.83 45.52 -9.62
N LEU A 414 -6.41 46.47 -8.88
CA LEU A 414 -6.72 46.33 -7.47
C LEU A 414 -7.75 45.22 -7.23
N HIS A 415 -8.82 45.15 -8.05
CA HIS A 415 -9.83 44.11 -7.91
C HIS A 415 -9.29 42.70 -8.16
N VAL A 416 -8.44 42.53 -9.19
CA VAL A 416 -7.73 41.26 -9.43
C VAL A 416 -6.81 40.92 -8.25
N SER A 417 -6.13 41.93 -7.70
CA SER A 417 -5.25 41.74 -6.54
C SER A 417 -6.01 41.31 -5.28
N ASP A 418 -7.20 41.82 -5.03
CA ASP A 418 -8.02 41.45 -3.88
C ASP A 418 -8.47 39.98 -3.98
N LEU A 419 -8.98 39.56 -5.15
CA LEU A 419 -9.31 38.16 -5.42
C LEU A 419 -8.08 37.26 -5.22
N TYR A 420 -6.93 37.69 -5.74
CA TYR A 420 -5.68 36.97 -5.61
C TYR A 420 -5.26 36.76 -4.14
N ILE A 421 -5.39 37.78 -3.30
CA ILE A 421 -5.08 37.70 -1.86
C ILE A 421 -5.94 36.63 -1.18
N GLU A 422 -7.23 36.54 -1.49
CA GLU A 422 -8.12 35.53 -0.91
C GLU A 422 -7.65 34.11 -1.26
N TYR A 423 -7.36 33.85 -2.54
CA TYR A 423 -6.82 32.55 -2.95
C TYR A 423 -5.46 32.25 -2.32
N ALA A 424 -4.58 33.25 -2.23
CA ALA A 424 -3.25 33.12 -1.64
C ALA A 424 -3.35 32.76 -0.15
N ARG A 425 -4.30 33.36 0.58
CA ARG A 425 -4.57 33.04 2.00
C ARG A 425 -5.01 31.60 2.18
N ASP A 426 -5.91 31.13 1.32
CA ASP A 426 -6.45 29.77 1.42
C ASP A 426 -5.44 28.69 1.04
N ARG A 427 -4.64 28.92 -0.02
CA ARG A 427 -3.82 27.87 -0.64
C ARG A 427 -2.32 28.03 -0.40
N ILE A 428 -1.79 29.26 -0.45
CA ILE A 428 -0.35 29.52 -0.39
C ILE A 428 0.14 29.71 1.04
N ALA A 429 -0.59 30.43 1.88
CA ALA A 429 -0.13 30.71 3.25
C ALA A 429 0.20 29.43 4.04
N THR A 430 -0.62 28.39 3.86
CA THR A 430 -0.39 27.07 4.49
C THR A 430 0.79 26.33 3.86
N SER A 431 0.92 26.38 2.52
CA SER A 431 2.05 25.78 1.81
C SER A 431 3.38 26.42 2.19
N ALA A 432 3.42 27.74 2.34
CA ALA A 432 4.56 28.50 2.83
C ALA A 432 4.89 28.15 4.30
N ALA A 433 3.87 27.98 5.14
CA ALA A 433 4.05 27.52 6.53
C ALA A 433 4.69 26.12 6.61
N ILE A 434 4.20 25.17 5.78
CA ILE A 434 4.75 23.82 5.68
C ILE A 434 6.20 23.86 5.20
N CYS A 435 6.49 24.61 4.13
CA CYS A 435 7.85 24.78 3.61
C CYS A 435 8.80 25.38 4.65
N THR A 436 8.33 26.36 5.42
CA THR A 436 9.07 26.96 6.54
C THR A 436 9.46 25.91 7.57
N GLU A 437 8.51 25.09 8.04
CA GLU A 437 8.81 24.04 9.03
C GLU A 437 9.70 22.93 8.46
N ILE A 438 9.54 22.53 7.19
CA ILE A 438 10.45 21.57 6.53
C ILE A 438 11.88 22.11 6.53
N MET A 439 12.08 23.37 6.14
CA MET A 439 13.42 23.98 6.06
C MET A 439 14.10 24.09 7.43
N LEU A 440 13.33 24.41 8.48
CA LEU A 440 13.86 24.48 9.85
C LEU A 440 14.25 23.11 10.42
N ASN A 441 13.55 22.05 10.00
CA ASN A 441 13.77 20.70 10.53
C ASN A 441 14.77 19.86 9.69
N SER A 442 15.15 20.30 8.49
CA SER A 442 15.89 19.46 7.54
C SER A 442 17.38 19.80 7.34
N LEU A 443 17.86 20.99 7.73
CA LEU A 443 19.21 21.47 7.38
C LEU A 443 19.93 22.24 8.53
N PRO A 444 21.27 22.23 8.57
CA PRO A 444 22.04 23.18 9.41
C PRO A 444 21.86 24.63 8.91
N VAL A 445 22.34 25.60 9.69
CA VAL A 445 22.15 27.08 9.65
C VAL A 445 21.82 27.75 8.28
N LYS A 446 22.32 27.26 7.14
CA LYS A 446 22.00 27.79 5.79
C LYS A 446 20.51 27.70 5.39
N GLY A 447 19.73 26.79 5.99
CA GLY A 447 18.28 26.70 5.73
C GLY A 447 17.46 27.88 6.27
N LYS A 448 18.04 28.71 7.15
CA LYS A 448 17.32 29.78 7.87
C LYS A 448 16.89 30.95 6.97
N ARG A 449 17.67 31.32 5.96
CA ARG A 449 17.27 32.42 5.04
C ARG A 449 16.05 32.02 4.22
N MET A 450 16.07 30.81 3.67
CA MET A 450 14.95 30.29 2.88
C MET A 450 13.70 30.02 3.73
N ALA A 451 13.87 29.53 4.97
CA ALA A 451 12.77 29.50 5.95
C ALA A 451 12.24 30.92 6.27
N GLY A 452 13.14 31.89 6.43
CA GLY A 452 12.82 33.30 6.62
C GLY A 452 12.03 33.87 5.44
N LEU A 453 12.38 33.51 4.22
CA LEU A 453 11.65 33.95 3.03
C LEU A 453 10.23 33.38 2.98
N PHE A 454 10.07 32.07 3.16
CA PHE A 454 8.74 31.44 3.21
C PHE A 454 7.88 32.04 4.32
N TYR A 455 8.50 32.34 5.46
CA TYR A 455 7.84 33.04 6.55
C TYR A 455 7.44 34.48 6.15
N THR A 456 8.34 35.28 5.56
CA THR A 456 8.01 36.64 5.12
C THR A 456 6.87 36.64 4.11
N VAL A 457 6.92 35.79 3.09
CA VAL A 457 5.85 35.66 2.07
C VAL A 457 4.51 35.28 2.71
N ARG A 458 4.50 34.32 3.63
CA ARG A 458 3.29 33.95 4.39
C ARG A 458 2.72 35.15 5.13
N GLU A 459 3.57 35.91 5.81
CA GLU A 459 3.13 37.07 6.60
C GLU A 459 2.60 38.20 5.70
N GLU A 460 3.17 38.41 4.52
CA GLU A 460 2.63 39.36 3.53
C GLU A 460 1.24 38.96 3.04
N ILE A 461 0.99 37.66 2.81
CA ILE A 461 -0.33 37.18 2.38
C ILE A 461 -1.39 37.33 3.49
N LEU A 462 -1.01 37.00 4.73
CA LEU A 462 -1.93 37.08 5.88
C LEU A 462 -2.16 38.52 6.35
N HIS A 463 -1.15 39.37 6.21
CA HIS A 463 -1.16 40.76 6.64
C HIS A 463 -0.64 41.65 5.51
N PRO A 464 -1.39 41.77 4.40
CA PRO A 464 -0.96 42.55 3.25
C PRO A 464 -0.87 44.04 3.60
N PRO A 465 0.01 44.80 2.94
CA PRO A 465 0.02 46.25 3.01
C PRO A 465 -1.32 46.83 2.57
N THR A 466 -1.59 48.09 2.95
CA THR A 466 -2.84 48.79 2.59
C THR A 466 -3.09 48.79 1.07
N ASN A 467 -2.02 48.94 0.28
CA ASN A 467 -2.04 48.69 -1.16
C ASN A 467 -1.25 47.40 -1.45
N PRO A 468 -1.91 46.31 -1.91
CA PRO A 468 -1.25 45.06 -2.26
C PRO A 468 -0.08 45.18 -3.24
N MET A 469 -0.12 46.20 -4.11
CA MET A 469 0.94 46.47 -5.09
C MET A 469 2.26 46.90 -4.43
N ASP A 470 2.24 47.29 -3.16
CA ASP A 470 3.44 47.60 -2.37
C ASP A 470 4.18 46.33 -1.88
N SER A 471 3.54 45.16 -1.93
CA SER A 471 4.18 43.87 -1.60
C SER A 471 4.90 43.30 -2.83
N ILE A 472 6.17 42.94 -2.66
CA ILE A 472 6.99 42.34 -3.73
C ILE A 472 6.34 41.06 -4.26
N PHE A 473 5.93 40.16 -3.36
CA PHE A 473 5.31 38.90 -3.74
C PHE A 473 3.94 39.10 -4.39
N LEU A 474 3.03 39.86 -3.77
CA LEU A 474 1.66 40.02 -4.27
C LEU A 474 1.65 40.79 -5.60
N SER A 475 2.41 41.87 -5.70
CA SER A 475 2.50 42.70 -6.91
C SER A 475 3.00 41.91 -8.12
N PHE A 476 4.12 41.19 -7.96
CA PHE A 476 4.65 40.33 -9.02
C PHE A 476 3.64 39.33 -9.54
N GLN A 477 2.95 38.69 -8.60
CA GLN A 477 1.99 37.64 -8.90
C GLN A 477 0.73 38.20 -9.58
N THR A 478 0.22 39.35 -9.14
CA THR A 478 -0.88 40.07 -9.82
C THR A 478 -0.48 40.44 -11.25
N ILE A 479 0.70 41.04 -11.45
CA ILE A 479 1.19 41.43 -12.79
C ILE A 479 1.31 40.20 -13.70
N ASN A 480 1.92 39.12 -13.20
CA ASN A 480 2.08 37.89 -13.96
C ASN A 480 0.74 37.24 -14.32
N THR A 481 -0.25 37.28 -13.41
CA THR A 481 -1.62 36.81 -13.67
C THR A 481 -2.25 37.56 -14.84
N VAL A 482 -2.22 38.88 -14.76
CA VAL A 482 -2.83 39.76 -15.76
C VAL A 482 -2.15 39.57 -17.11
N HIS A 483 -0.82 39.55 -17.14
CA HIS A 483 -0.03 39.31 -18.35
C HIS A 483 -0.45 38.01 -19.05
N ASN A 484 -0.38 36.89 -18.34
CA ASN A 484 -0.65 35.57 -18.91
C ASN A 484 -2.10 35.47 -19.38
N THR A 485 -3.05 35.98 -18.61
CA THR A 485 -4.48 35.95 -18.96
C THR A 485 -4.74 36.71 -20.26
N ILE A 486 -4.19 37.91 -20.43
CA ILE A 486 -4.34 38.71 -21.65
C ILE A 486 -3.68 38.03 -22.85
N CYS A 487 -2.47 37.48 -22.68
CA CYS A 487 -1.80 36.72 -23.74
C CYS A 487 -2.64 35.51 -24.18
N HIS A 488 -3.28 34.81 -23.24
CA HIS A 488 -4.16 33.67 -23.53
C HIS A 488 -5.45 34.09 -24.27
N ILE A 489 -6.11 35.15 -23.81
CA ILE A 489 -7.30 35.71 -24.48
C ILE A 489 -6.94 36.08 -25.93
N SER A 490 -5.83 36.81 -26.12
CA SER A 490 -5.34 37.26 -27.42
C SER A 490 -4.95 36.09 -28.35
N SER A 491 -4.68 34.91 -27.77
CA SER A 491 -4.39 33.68 -28.51
C SER A 491 -5.67 32.91 -28.90
N GLY A 492 -6.85 33.46 -28.65
CA GLY A 492 -8.15 32.88 -28.99
C GLY A 492 -8.66 31.81 -28.01
N LEU A 493 -8.07 31.69 -26.83
CA LEU A 493 -8.56 30.79 -25.77
C LEU A 493 -9.79 31.42 -25.12
N LYS A 494 -10.91 30.68 -25.08
CA LYS A 494 -12.21 31.22 -24.62
C LYS A 494 -12.62 30.79 -23.21
N SER A 495 -11.83 29.97 -22.53
CA SER A 495 -12.11 29.57 -21.16
C SER A 495 -10.86 29.13 -20.40
N VAL A 496 -10.94 29.20 -19.08
CA VAL A 496 -9.90 28.77 -18.13
C VAL A 496 -9.55 27.28 -18.22
N GLU A 497 -10.49 26.43 -18.65
CA GLU A 497 -10.25 24.99 -18.80
C GLU A 497 -9.16 24.68 -19.84
N PHE A 498 -8.98 25.55 -20.84
CA PHE A 498 -7.90 25.40 -21.82
C PHE A 498 -6.56 25.96 -21.34
N ILE A 499 -6.57 26.82 -20.33
CA ILE A 499 -5.35 27.40 -19.74
C ILE A 499 -4.73 26.45 -18.70
N SER A 500 -5.55 25.58 -18.09
CA SER A 500 -5.17 24.71 -16.97
C SER A 500 -4.81 23.26 -17.34
N ARG A 501 -4.93 22.88 -18.62
CA ARG A 501 -4.44 21.61 -19.18
C ARG A 501 -3.02 21.77 -19.71
#